data_AF-A0A954G0W3-F1
#
_entry.id   AF-A0A954G0W3-F1
#
_cell.length_a   1.000
_cell.length_b   1.000
_cell.length_c   1.000
_cell.angle_alpha   90.00
_cell.angle_beta   90.00
_cell.angle_gamma   90.00
#
_symmetry.space_group_name_H-M   'P 1'
#
loop_
_entity.id
_entity.type
_entity.pdbx_description
1 polymer ?
#
loop_
_entity_poly.entity_id
_entity_poly.type
_entity_poly.pdbx_seq_one_letter_code
_entity_poly.pdbx_strand_id
1 'polypeptide(L)' 'MRDIRIAAVQFEHRNGDKAYNLQRIRELAHQAVEQGAEIVSFHE' A
#
# COMPACT_ATOMS: atom_id res chain seq x y z
N MET A 1 -17.47 7.40 18.06
CA MET A 1 -16.71 7.18 16.80
C MET A 1 -15.41 7.93 16.90
N ARG A 2 -14.33 7.42 16.31
CA ARG A 2 -13.02 8.10 16.24
C ARG A 2 -12.59 8.25 14.78
N ASP A 3 -11.72 9.21 14.51
CA ASP A 3 -11.10 9.35 13.19
C ASP A 3 -10.16 8.16 12.91
N ILE A 4 -10.12 7.75 11.65
CA ILE A 4 -9.17 6.76 11.13
C ILE A 4 -8.45 7.35 9.92
N ARG A 5 -7.16 7.05 9.79
CA ARG A 5 -6.37 7.47 8.63
C ARG A 5 -6.21 6.31 7.66
N ILE A 6 -6.65 6.50 6.42
CA ILE A 6 -6.57 5.50 5.35
C ILE A 6 -5.61 6.01 4.27
N ALA A 7 -4.67 5.16 3.86
CA ALA A 7 -3.82 5.40 2.69
C ALA A 7 -4.46 4.74 1.46
N ALA A 8 -4.70 5.52 0.40
CA ALA A 8 -5.06 5.02 -0.91
C ALA A 8 -3.81 5.02 -1.79
N VAL A 9 -3.46 3.86 -2.35
CA VAL A 9 -2.17 3.65 -3.01
C VAL A 9 -2.33 3.39 -4.50
N GLN A 10 -1.72 4.26 -5.30
CA GLN A 10 -1.48 4.05 -6.72
C GLN A 10 -0.05 3.55 -6.94
N PHE A 11 0.10 2.46 -7.69
CA PHE A 11 1.40 1.99 -8.17
C PHE A 11 1.22 1.25 -9.50
N GLU A 12 2.30 1.04 -10.24
CA GLU A 12 2.25 0.23 -11.46
C GLU A 12 2.75 -1.18 -11.16
N HIS A 13 1.88 -2.17 -11.36
CA HIS A 13 2.26 -3.57 -11.28
C HIS A 13 3.00 -4.01 -12.57
N ARG A 14 3.84 -5.03 -12.45
CA ARG A 14 4.49 -5.70 -13.57
C ARG A 14 3.80 -7.04 -13.84
N ASN A 15 3.35 -7.26 -15.07
CA ASN A 15 2.70 -8.51 -15.46
C ASN A 15 3.61 -9.71 -15.20
N GLY A 16 3.10 -10.70 -14.45
CA GLY A 16 3.80 -11.94 -14.13
C GLY A 16 4.93 -11.83 -13.09
N ASP A 17 5.46 -10.64 -12.82
CA ASP A 17 6.55 -10.42 -11.85
C ASP A 17 6.01 -10.25 -10.42
N LYS A 18 5.64 -11.38 -9.81
CA LYS A 18 5.13 -11.43 -8.43
C LYS A 18 6.14 -10.90 -7.42
N ALA A 19 7.44 -11.12 -7.64
CA ALA A 19 8.48 -10.71 -6.72
C ALA A 19 8.53 -9.19 -6.60
N TYR A 20 8.56 -8.49 -7.74
CA TYR A 20 8.49 -7.04 -7.77
C TYR A 20 7.18 -6.50 -7.17
N ASN A 21 6.04 -7.06 -7.55
CA ASN A 21 4.74 -6.57 -7.09
C ASN A 21 4.57 -6.70 -5.57
N LEU A 22 4.93 -7.86 -5.02
CA LEU A 22 4.87 -8.08 -3.56
C LEU A 22 5.88 -7.23 -2.80
N GLN A 23 7.07 -7.00 -3.38
CA GLN A 23 8.04 -6.07 -2.82
C GLN A 23 7.47 -4.64 -2.78
N ARG A 24 6.88 -4.14 -3.87
CA ARG A 24 6.29 -2.79 -3.89
C ARG A 24 5.12 -2.66 -2.91
N ILE A 25 4.25 -3.66 -2.81
CA ILE A 25 3.16 -3.66 -1.82
C ILE A 25 3.73 -3.54 -0.40
N ARG A 26 4.80 -4.28 -0.06
CA ARG A 26 5.46 -4.22 1.24
C ARG A 26 6.03 -2.83 1.53
N GLU A 27 6.76 -2.27 0.58
CA GLU A 27 7.37 -0.93 0.72
C GLU A 27 6.31 0.16 0.91
N LEU A 28 5.22 0.10 0.13
CA LEU A 28 4.10 1.05 0.22
C LEU A 28 3.32 0.92 1.54
N ALA A 29 3.15 -0.31 2.03
CA ALA A 29 2.53 -0.55 3.34
C ALA A 29 3.38 0.04 4.48
N HIS A 30 4.71 -0.13 4.44
CA HIS A 30 5.61 0.50 5.41
C HIS A 30 5.51 2.03 5.38
N GLN A 31 5.55 2.63 4.19
CA GLN A 31 5.40 4.08 4.03
C GLN A 31 4.06 4.59 4.58
N ALA A 32 2.98 3.84 4.39
CA ALA A 32 1.67 4.22 4.91
C ALA A 32 1.66 4.22 6.45
N VAL A 33 2.28 3.23 7.09
CA VAL A 33 2.44 3.18 8.55
C VAL A 33 3.29 4.35 9.06
N GLU A 34 4.40 4.67 8.40
CA GLU A 34 5.23 5.84 8.73
C GLU A 34 4.46 7.16 8.63
N GLN A 35 3.46 7.22 7.74
CA GLN A 35 2.55 8.36 7.58
C GLN A 35 1.34 8.30 8.54
N GLY A 36 1.26 7.31 9.42
CA GLY A 36 0.22 7.15 10.42
C GLY A 36 -1.11 6.61 9.87
N ALA A 37 -1.09 5.95 8.71
CA ALA A 37 -2.26 5.23 8.21
C ALA A 37 -2.47 3.93 8.99
N GLU A 38 -3.73 3.62 9.25
CA GLU A 38 -4.16 2.39 9.93
C GLU A 38 -4.62 1.33 8.92
N ILE A 39 -5.02 1.78 7.72
CA ILE A 39 -5.51 0.94 6.64
C ILE A 39 -4.86 1.41 5.34
N VAL A 40 -4.50 0.46 4.47
CA VAL A 40 -3.95 0.71 3.14
C VAL A 40 -4.84 0.03 2.11
N SER A 41 -5.33 0.79 1.13
CA SER A 41 -6.11 0.29 0.00
C SER A 41 -5.26 0.30 -1.27
N PHE A 42 -5.18 -0.85 -1.93
CA PHE A 42 -4.56 -1.01 -3.24
C PHE A 42 -5.65 -1.14 -4.32
N HIS A 43 -5.33 -0.80 -5.55
CA HIS A 43 -6.18 -1.07 -6.71
C HIS A 43 -6.03 -2.53 -7.14
N GLU A 44 -6.99 -3.01 -7.95
CA GLU A 44 -7.01 -4.37 -8.54
C GLU A 44 -5.93 -4.56 -9.62
#